data_AF-A0A2I0FPF4-F1
#
_entry.id   AF-A0A2I0FPF4-F1
#
_cell.length_a   1.000
_cell.length_b   1.000
_cell.length_c   1.000
_cell.angle_alpha   90.00
_cell.angle_beta   90.00
_cell.angle_gamma   90.00
#
_symmetry.space_group_name_H-M   'P 1'
#
loop_
_entity.id
_entity.type
_entity.pdbx_description
1 polymer ?
#
loop_
_entity_poly.entity_id
_entity_poly.type
_entity_poly.pdbx_seq_one_letter_code
_entity_poly.pdbx_strand_id
1 'polypeptide(L)'
;MSQQNEFDPLFEEMKSAELSDSAKRDSLANIQRKLSRKRPHFIPTLASGIAAVAVIIFLVFFASNSSMFENISSGGAGEDQLVFTGSSENWAIEYVVTYPREDWEKIVYTITFIGDEVPETVEYSIEGTSGGSSGTDTLYADRTVSGTSESNGAKVQENEEIDATIEWDGRSESFLLTREE
;
A
#
# COMPACT_ATOMS: atom_id res chain seq x y z
N MET A 1 63.44 3.61 -42.99
CA MET A 1 62.95 4.57 -41.98
C MET A 1 61.48 4.26 -41.77
N SER A 2 61.11 3.64 -40.64
CA SER A 2 59.71 3.40 -40.27
C SER A 2 59.40 4.33 -39.10
N GLN A 3 58.53 5.32 -39.31
CA GLN A 3 58.03 6.16 -38.23
C GLN A 3 57.00 5.35 -37.45
N GLN A 4 57.30 5.04 -36.20
CA GLN A 4 56.35 4.47 -35.27
C GLN A 4 55.44 5.60 -34.79
N ASN A 5 54.16 5.54 -35.15
CA ASN A 5 53.13 6.40 -34.60
C ASN A 5 52.95 6.05 -33.13
N GLU A 6 53.60 6.82 -32.26
CA GLU A 6 53.37 6.80 -30.82
C GLU A 6 52.00 7.47 -30.60
N PHE A 7 50.99 6.64 -30.33
CA PHE A 7 49.66 7.13 -29.98
C PHE A 7 49.72 7.84 -28.62
N ASP A 8 49.09 9.01 -28.54
CA ASP A 8 49.05 9.86 -27.35
C ASP A 8 48.50 9.07 -26.15
N PRO A 9 49.24 8.95 -25.03
CA PRO A 9 48.79 8.21 -23.84
C PRO A 9 47.45 8.73 -23.29
N LEU A 10 47.14 10.00 -23.54
CA LEU A 10 45.88 10.63 -23.12
C LEU A 10 44.67 10.09 -23.91
N PHE A 11 44.89 9.70 -25.17
CA PHE A 11 43.85 9.09 -26.00
C PHE A 11 43.48 7.67 -25.53
N GLU A 12 44.47 6.88 -25.11
CA GLU A 12 44.23 5.54 -24.55
C GLU A 12 43.51 5.60 -23.19
N GLU A 13 43.83 6.59 -22.36
CA GLU A 13 43.11 6.83 -21.11
C GLU A 13 41.64 7.21 -21.36
N MET A 14 41.39 8.12 -22.31
CA MET A 14 40.03 8.52 -22.67
C MET A 14 39.20 7.35 -23.20
N LYS A 15 39.78 6.51 -24.06
CA LYS A 15 39.13 5.32 -24.59
C LYS A 15 38.80 4.31 -23.48
N SER A 16 39.71 4.15 -22.52
CA SER A 16 39.53 3.26 -21.37
C SER A 16 38.42 3.76 -20.42
N ALA A 17 38.35 5.07 -20.21
CA ALA A 17 37.30 5.69 -19.39
C ALA A 17 35.92 5.57 -20.04
N GLU A 18 35.81 5.81 -21.35
CA GLU A 18 34.55 5.67 -22.09
C GLU A 18 34.05 4.22 -22.13
N LEU A 19 34.96 3.25 -22.28
CA LEU A 19 34.65 1.83 -22.16
C LEU A 19 34.14 1.45 -20.76
N SER A 20 34.72 2.02 -19.70
CA SER A 20 34.30 1.80 -18.30
C SER A 20 32.90 2.34 -18.02
N ASP A 21 32.59 3.55 -18.49
CA ASP A 21 31.28 4.16 -18.28
C ASP A 21 30.18 3.50 -19.13
N SER A 22 30.51 3.08 -20.35
CA SER A 22 29.63 2.25 -21.17
C SER A 22 29.33 0.91 -20.48
N ALA A 23 30.37 0.22 -19.99
CA ALA A 23 30.20 -1.05 -19.28
C ALA A 23 29.37 -0.90 -17.98
N LYS A 24 29.51 0.22 -17.26
CA LYS A 24 28.67 0.53 -16.09
C LYS A 24 27.21 0.76 -16.49
N ARG A 25 26.96 1.53 -17.54
CA ARG A 25 25.59 1.78 -18.04
C ARG A 25 24.92 0.49 -18.51
N ASP A 26 25.65 -0.35 -19.24
CA ASP A 26 25.15 -1.65 -19.71
C ASP A 26 24.87 -2.61 -18.54
N SER A 27 25.74 -2.62 -17.51
CA SER A 27 25.52 -3.38 -16.28
C SER A 27 24.26 -2.94 -15.55
N LEU A 28 24.07 -1.62 -15.37
CA LEU A 28 22.89 -1.04 -14.73
C LEU A 28 21.61 -1.33 -15.52
N ALA A 29 21.66 -1.19 -16.85
CA ALA A 29 20.54 -1.53 -17.73
C ALA A 29 20.17 -3.02 -17.63
N ASN A 30 21.16 -3.91 -17.51
CA ASN A 30 20.92 -5.34 -17.35
C ASN A 30 20.38 -5.70 -15.96
N ILE A 31 20.79 -4.97 -14.91
CA ILE A 31 20.24 -5.09 -13.54
C ILE A 31 18.79 -4.60 -13.50
N GLN A 32 18.48 -3.43 -14.07
CA GLN A 32 17.11 -2.94 -14.19
C GLN A 32 16.22 -3.89 -15.01
N ARG A 33 16.77 -4.50 -16.07
CA ARG A 33 16.06 -5.51 -16.87
C ARG A 33 15.86 -6.82 -16.12
N LYS A 34 16.76 -7.20 -15.20
CA LYS A 34 16.56 -8.36 -14.30
C LYS A 34 15.52 -8.07 -13.21
N LEU A 35 15.51 -6.85 -12.66
CA LEU A 35 14.50 -6.44 -11.67
C LEU A 35 13.09 -6.33 -12.28
N SER A 36 12.96 -5.86 -13.52
CA SER A 36 11.65 -5.74 -14.19
C SER A 36 11.16 -7.03 -14.86
N ARG A 37 11.99 -8.09 -14.94
CA ARG A 37 11.64 -9.33 -15.66
C ARG A 37 11.53 -10.52 -14.73
N LYS A 38 10.45 -10.55 -13.95
CA LYS A 38 9.61 -11.71 -13.58
C LYS A 38 8.80 -11.39 -12.32
N ARG A 39 7.59 -10.86 -12.48
CA ARG A 39 6.47 -11.28 -11.63
C ARG A 39 5.92 -12.57 -12.26
N PRO A 40 6.29 -13.77 -11.81
CA PRO A 40 5.40 -14.89 -12.03
C PRO A 40 4.15 -14.61 -11.18
N HIS A 41 2.96 -14.74 -11.75
CA HIS A 41 1.74 -14.91 -10.98
C HIS A 41 1.94 -16.13 -10.07
N PHE A 42 2.40 -15.87 -8.85
CA PHE A 42 2.45 -16.85 -7.79
C PHE A 42 1.08 -16.75 -7.11
N ILE A 43 0.16 -17.59 -7.56
CA ILE A 43 -1.07 -17.87 -6.82
C ILE A 43 -0.71 -19.04 -5.91
N PRO A 44 -0.46 -18.86 -4.61
CA PRO A 44 -0.48 -19.98 -3.69
C PRO A 44 -1.94 -20.29 -3.35
N THR A 45 -2.61 -21.04 -4.22
CA THR A 45 -3.72 -21.88 -3.77
C THR A 45 -3.09 -23.03 -3.00
N LEU A 46 -3.07 -22.94 -1.66
CA LEU A 46 -3.22 -24.02 -0.67
C LEU A 46 -2.74 -23.58 0.72
N ALA A 47 -3.66 -23.08 1.54
CA ALA A 47 -3.66 -23.27 3.00
C ALA A 47 -5.10 -23.12 3.53
N SER A 48 -5.96 -24.01 3.05
CA SER A 48 -7.24 -24.36 3.67
C SER A 48 -6.97 -24.80 5.12
N GLY A 49 -7.36 -23.98 6.10
CA GLY A 49 -7.30 -24.32 7.53
C GLY A 49 -7.19 -23.13 8.47
N ILE A 50 -6.37 -22.11 8.16
CA ILE A 50 -6.13 -20.96 9.05
C ILE A 50 -7.06 -19.78 8.74
N ALA A 51 -7.44 -19.60 7.47
CA ALA A 51 -8.28 -18.49 7.03
C ALA A 51 -9.63 -18.40 7.78
N ALA A 52 -10.24 -19.53 8.14
CA ALA A 52 -11.53 -19.54 8.85
C ALA A 52 -11.41 -19.02 10.30
N VAL A 53 -10.27 -19.25 10.96
CA VAL A 53 -10.06 -18.81 12.36
C VAL A 53 -9.81 -17.30 12.40
N ALA A 54 -9.04 -16.77 11.44
CA ALA A 54 -8.84 -15.33 11.30
C ALA A 54 -10.15 -14.59 11.04
N VAL A 55 -11.02 -15.12 10.16
CA VAL A 55 -12.35 -14.55 9.89
C VAL A 55 -13.24 -14.56 11.14
N ILE A 56 -13.24 -15.63 11.95
CA ILE A 56 -14.04 -15.69 13.18
C ILE A 56 -13.50 -14.72 14.24
N ILE A 57 -12.17 -14.65 14.42
CA ILE A 57 -11.55 -13.68 15.33
C ILE A 57 -11.87 -12.26 14.87
N PHE A 58 -11.76 -11.98 13.58
CA PHE A 58 -12.13 -10.70 12.97
C PHE A 58 -13.60 -10.33 13.28
N LEU A 59 -14.55 -11.23 13.04
CA LEU A 59 -15.97 -11.00 13.34
C LEU A 59 -16.24 -10.77 14.84
N VAL A 60 -15.56 -11.51 15.72
CA VAL A 60 -15.71 -11.35 17.18
C VAL A 60 -15.07 -10.06 17.67
N PHE A 61 -13.91 -9.67 17.13
CA PHE A 61 -13.23 -8.41 17.45
C PHE A 61 -14.02 -7.19 16.92
N PHE A 62 -14.61 -7.30 15.72
CA PHE A 62 -15.46 -6.28 15.12
C PHE A 62 -16.76 -6.09 15.92
N ALA A 63 -17.41 -7.18 16.36
CA ALA A 63 -18.60 -7.08 17.21
C ALA A 63 -18.30 -6.50 18.60
N SER A 64 -17.09 -6.74 19.13
CA SER A 64 -16.70 -6.35 20.50
C SER A 64 -16.11 -4.94 20.59
N ASN A 65 -15.46 -4.43 19.54
CA ASN A 65 -14.93 -3.05 19.47
C ASN A 65 -15.91 -2.09 18.78
N SER A 66 -17.20 -2.34 18.92
CA SER A 66 -18.30 -1.53 18.39
C SER A 66 -18.45 -0.14 19.05
N SER A 67 -17.44 0.34 19.79
CA SER A 67 -17.42 1.71 20.34
C SER A 67 -17.35 2.80 19.26
N MET A 68 -17.15 2.46 17.98
CA MET A 68 -17.28 3.42 16.88
C MET A 68 -18.73 3.62 16.41
N PHE A 69 -19.67 2.74 16.80
CA PHE A 69 -21.07 2.80 16.34
C PHE A 69 -21.99 3.76 17.11
N GLU A 70 -21.51 4.45 18.15
CA GLU A 70 -22.40 5.25 19.03
C GLU A 70 -22.79 6.64 18.52
N ASN A 71 -22.39 7.08 17.31
CA ASN A 71 -22.82 8.39 16.78
C ASN A 71 -23.61 8.37 15.46
N ILE A 72 -24.03 7.20 14.96
CA ILE A 72 -24.85 7.14 13.73
C ILE A 72 -26.34 7.12 14.10
N SER A 73 -26.78 8.21 14.75
CA SER A 73 -28.19 8.43 15.05
C SER A 73 -28.94 8.87 13.78
N SER A 74 -29.71 7.93 13.22
CA SER A 74 -31.05 8.16 12.69
C SER A 74 -31.19 9.07 11.47
N GLY A 75 -31.33 8.46 10.29
CA GLY A 75 -32.16 9.03 9.23
C GLY A 75 -31.92 8.49 7.83
N GLY A 76 -32.67 7.47 7.42
CA GLY A 76 -32.90 7.15 6.01
C GLY A 76 -32.09 5.98 5.47
N ALA A 77 -32.77 5.09 4.76
CA ALA A 77 -32.17 3.98 4.05
C ALA A 77 -31.52 4.46 2.74
N GLY A 78 -30.28 4.03 2.49
CA GLY A 78 -29.67 3.92 1.16
C GLY A 78 -28.88 5.15 0.66
N GLU A 79 -27.65 4.90 0.21
CA GLU A 79 -26.87 5.64 -0.82
C GLU A 79 -25.79 6.66 -0.41
N ASP A 80 -25.68 7.13 0.84
CA ASP A 80 -24.76 8.26 1.14
C ASP A 80 -23.33 7.89 1.62
N GLN A 81 -23.02 6.60 1.74
CA GLN A 81 -21.74 6.12 2.27
C GLN A 81 -21.23 4.87 1.53
N LEU A 82 -19.93 4.85 1.24
CA LEU A 82 -19.21 3.66 0.77
C LEU A 82 -18.29 3.18 1.89
N VAL A 83 -18.33 1.88 2.17
CA VAL A 83 -17.45 1.24 3.15
C VAL A 83 -16.64 0.19 2.42
N PHE A 84 -15.32 0.33 2.50
CA PHE A 84 -14.36 -0.64 1.99
C PHE A 84 -13.61 -1.25 3.16
N THR A 85 -13.49 -2.56 3.14
CA THR A 85 -12.77 -3.31 4.17
C THR A 85 -11.78 -4.28 3.54
N GLY A 86 -10.71 -4.55 4.27
CA GLY A 86 -9.72 -5.53 3.86
C GLY A 86 -8.85 -5.91 5.04
N SER A 87 -8.26 -7.11 4.97
CA SER A 87 -7.37 -7.60 5.99
C SER A 87 -6.31 -8.51 5.41
N SER A 88 -5.19 -8.57 6.10
CA SER A 88 -4.07 -9.48 5.86
C SER A 88 -3.78 -10.29 7.13
N GLU A 89 -2.55 -10.78 7.28
CA GLU A 89 -2.19 -11.61 8.44
C GLU A 89 -2.14 -10.80 9.73
N ASN A 90 -1.61 -9.57 9.67
CA ASN A 90 -1.38 -8.74 10.86
C ASN A 90 -2.20 -7.46 10.89
N TRP A 91 -2.93 -7.15 9.83
CA TRP A 91 -3.64 -5.87 9.71
C TRP A 91 -5.06 -6.01 9.19
N ALA A 92 -5.91 -5.09 9.62
CA ALA A 92 -7.23 -4.86 9.06
C ALA A 92 -7.44 -3.36 8.84
N ILE A 93 -8.12 -3.01 7.75
CA ILE A 93 -8.47 -1.62 7.43
C ILE A 93 -9.96 -1.52 7.19
N GLU A 94 -10.54 -0.47 7.78
CA GLU A 94 -11.84 0.07 7.39
C GLU A 94 -11.61 1.44 6.73
N TYR A 95 -12.22 1.64 5.56
CA TYR A 95 -12.10 2.87 4.77
C TYR A 95 -13.50 3.34 4.38
N VAL A 96 -13.89 4.47 4.97
CA VAL A 96 -15.25 4.97 4.94
C VAL A 96 -15.30 6.27 4.15
N VAL A 97 -16.09 6.28 3.08
CA VAL A 97 -16.33 7.45 2.23
C VAL A 97 -17.73 7.97 2.46
N THR A 98 -17.88 9.26 2.71
CA THR A 98 -19.16 9.96 2.83
C THR A 98 -19.18 11.17 1.93
N TYR A 99 -20.37 11.60 1.51
CA TYR A 99 -20.57 12.75 0.63
C TYR A 99 -21.32 13.87 1.36
N PRO A 100 -20.65 14.65 2.24
CA PRO A 100 -21.33 15.65 3.04
C PRO A 100 -22.00 16.76 2.21
N ARG A 101 -21.57 16.96 0.95
CA ARG A 101 -22.13 17.90 -0.04
C ARG A 101 -21.94 17.36 -1.45
N GLU A 102 -22.69 17.90 -2.41
CA GLU A 102 -22.73 17.42 -3.81
C GLU A 102 -21.36 17.24 -4.46
N ASP A 103 -20.37 18.08 -4.18
CA ASP A 103 -19.03 18.02 -4.78
C ASP A 103 -17.91 17.71 -3.78
N TRP A 104 -18.26 17.30 -2.56
CA TRP A 104 -17.27 17.01 -1.51
C TRP A 104 -17.34 15.56 -1.09
N GLU A 105 -16.19 14.95 -0.94
CA GLU A 105 -16.03 13.68 -0.26
C GLU A 105 -15.31 13.89 1.07
N LYS A 106 -15.66 13.05 2.02
CA LYS A 106 -14.94 12.88 3.27
C LYS A 106 -14.59 11.42 3.43
N ILE A 107 -13.32 11.17 3.61
CA ILE A 107 -12.75 9.86 3.89
C ILE A 107 -12.34 9.81 5.36
N VAL A 108 -12.67 8.71 6.01
CA VAL A 108 -12.16 8.32 7.32
C VAL A 108 -11.63 6.90 7.17
N TYR A 109 -10.39 6.66 7.60
CA TYR A 109 -9.84 5.31 7.61
C TYR A 109 -9.33 4.95 9.00
N THR A 110 -9.43 3.67 9.33
CA THR A 110 -8.92 3.07 10.55
C THR A 110 -8.11 1.84 10.18
N ILE A 111 -6.83 1.85 10.51
CA ILE A 111 -5.88 0.74 10.34
C ILE A 111 -5.70 0.10 11.72
N THR A 112 -6.02 -1.18 11.84
CA THR A 112 -5.99 -1.94 13.10
C THR A 112 -4.96 -3.05 13.03
N PHE A 113 -4.07 -3.12 14.02
CA PHE A 113 -3.13 -4.22 14.16
C PHE A 113 -3.79 -5.43 14.85
N ILE A 114 -3.93 -6.53 14.11
CA ILE A 114 -4.55 -7.80 14.54
C ILE A 114 -3.52 -8.90 14.80
N GLY A 115 -2.23 -8.65 14.57
CA GLY A 115 -1.15 -9.58 14.86
C GLY A 115 -0.83 -9.71 16.36
N ASP A 116 0.22 -10.48 16.66
CA ASP A 116 0.63 -10.76 18.05
C ASP A 116 1.58 -9.69 18.62
N GLU A 117 2.61 -9.32 17.87
CA GLU A 117 3.69 -8.43 18.31
C GLU A 117 3.46 -7.00 17.83
N VAL A 118 3.04 -6.11 18.73
CA VAL A 118 2.66 -4.72 18.40
C VAL A 118 3.88 -3.92 17.95
N PRO A 119 3.88 -3.35 16.72
CA PRO A 119 4.96 -2.49 16.28
C PRO A 119 4.94 -1.13 16.97
N GLU A 120 6.13 -0.52 17.07
CA GLU A 120 6.26 0.84 17.60
C GLU A 120 5.84 1.89 16.57
N THR A 121 6.24 1.71 15.31
CA THR A 121 5.96 2.62 14.19
C THR A 121 5.45 1.84 12.99
N VAL A 122 4.48 2.41 12.31
CA VAL A 122 3.90 1.89 11.08
C VAL A 122 3.95 2.95 9.99
N GLU A 123 4.36 2.55 8.79
CA GLU A 123 4.21 3.31 7.57
C GLU A 123 3.09 2.68 6.73
N TYR A 124 2.22 3.49 6.16
CA TYR A 124 1.08 3.00 5.38
C TYR A 124 0.87 3.83 4.12
N SER A 125 0.30 3.16 3.11
CA SER A 125 -0.28 3.79 1.92
C SER A 125 -1.61 3.11 1.59
N ILE A 126 -2.64 3.90 1.35
CA ILE A 126 -3.96 3.47 0.89
C ILE A 126 -4.21 4.23 -0.41
N GLU A 127 -4.18 3.53 -1.54
CA GLU A 127 -4.19 4.11 -2.88
C GLU A 127 -5.38 3.60 -3.69
N GLY A 128 -6.17 4.53 -4.22
CA GLY A 128 -7.20 4.29 -5.22
C GLY A 128 -6.96 5.13 -6.47
N THR A 129 -7.78 4.90 -7.48
CA THR A 129 -7.82 5.73 -8.69
C THR A 129 -8.23 7.19 -8.44
N SER A 130 -9.04 7.42 -7.40
CA SER A 130 -9.62 8.73 -7.06
C SER A 130 -8.71 9.53 -6.12
N GLY A 131 -7.71 8.90 -5.52
CA GLY A 131 -6.80 9.52 -4.57
C GLY A 131 -6.21 8.50 -3.59
N GLY A 132 -5.48 8.98 -2.59
CA GLY A 132 -4.92 8.10 -1.57
C GLY A 132 -4.50 8.83 -0.31
N SER A 133 -4.14 8.05 0.71
CA SER A 133 -3.56 8.55 1.96
C SER A 133 -2.34 7.72 2.32
N SER A 134 -1.27 8.38 2.71
CA SER A 134 -0.08 7.72 3.23
C SER A 134 0.46 8.48 4.42
N GLY A 135 1.19 7.78 5.28
CA GLY A 135 1.72 8.36 6.50
C GLY A 135 2.64 7.42 7.25
N THR A 136 3.27 7.97 8.28
CA THR A 136 4.08 7.23 9.25
C THR A 136 3.60 7.63 10.64
N ASP A 137 3.09 6.67 11.40
CA ASP A 137 2.44 6.92 12.69
C ASP A 137 2.82 5.84 13.72
N THR A 138 2.61 6.15 15.00
CA THR A 138 2.64 5.18 16.09
C THR A 138 1.23 4.70 16.39
N LEU A 139 1.07 3.42 16.77
CA LEU A 139 -0.25 2.90 17.15
C LEU A 139 -0.77 3.56 18.44
N TYR A 140 -2.07 3.86 18.47
CA TYR A 140 -2.78 4.20 19.70
C TYR A 140 -2.83 3.00 20.66
N ALA A 141 -3.26 3.25 21.90
CA ALA A 141 -3.33 2.21 22.93
C ALA A 141 -4.26 1.03 22.57
N ASP A 142 -5.22 1.26 21.68
CA ASP A 142 -6.14 0.27 21.12
C ASP A 142 -5.59 -0.44 19.86
N ARG A 143 -4.31 -0.23 19.54
CA ARG A 143 -3.60 -0.82 18.39
C ARG A 143 -4.09 -0.29 17.05
N THR A 144 -4.55 0.96 16.98
CA THR A 144 -5.05 1.59 15.75
C THR A 144 -4.21 2.78 15.27
N VAL A 145 -4.28 3.06 13.98
CA VAL A 145 -3.97 4.36 13.36
C VAL A 145 -5.21 4.80 12.62
N SER A 146 -5.55 6.08 12.68
CA SER A 146 -6.71 6.62 11.97
C SER A 146 -6.40 7.96 11.34
N GLY A 147 -6.97 8.22 10.18
CA GLY A 147 -6.86 9.51 9.51
C GLY A 147 -8.15 9.93 8.85
N THR A 148 -8.18 11.20 8.46
CA THR A 148 -9.30 11.77 7.72
C THR A 148 -8.79 12.70 6.63
N SER A 149 -9.45 12.66 5.48
CA SER A 149 -9.24 13.60 4.39
C SER A 149 -10.58 14.09 3.87
N GLU A 150 -10.59 15.33 3.38
CA GLU A 150 -11.75 15.93 2.73
C GLU A 150 -11.27 16.54 1.41
N SER A 151 -11.99 16.25 0.33
CA SER A 151 -11.59 16.62 -1.02
C SER A 151 -12.81 17.03 -1.84
N ASN A 152 -12.58 17.88 -2.85
CA ASN A 152 -13.56 18.20 -3.89
C ASN A 152 -13.07 17.72 -5.27
N GLY A 153 -12.24 16.67 -5.27
CA GLY A 153 -11.57 16.11 -6.43
C GLY A 153 -12.37 14.98 -7.09
N ALA A 154 -11.63 14.02 -7.66
CA ALA A 154 -12.21 12.78 -8.15
C ALA A 154 -12.85 12.05 -6.96
N LYS A 155 -14.08 11.57 -7.14
CA LYS A 155 -14.82 10.87 -6.09
C LYS A 155 -14.59 9.38 -6.15
N VAL A 156 -14.40 8.77 -4.99
CA VAL A 156 -14.32 7.31 -4.87
C VAL A 156 -15.57 6.65 -5.45
N GLN A 157 -15.39 5.64 -6.31
CA GLN A 157 -16.52 4.94 -6.94
C GLN A 157 -16.82 3.63 -6.23
N GLU A 158 -18.06 3.17 -6.33
CA GLU A 158 -18.53 1.91 -5.72
C GLU A 158 -17.71 0.68 -6.10
N ASN A 159 -17.17 0.66 -7.32
CA ASN A 159 -16.39 -0.43 -7.90
C ASN A 159 -14.89 -0.14 -7.92
N GLU A 160 -14.45 0.81 -7.11
CA GLU A 160 -13.03 1.16 -7.01
C GLU A 160 -12.23 0.06 -6.32
N GLU A 161 -11.09 -0.27 -6.90
CA GLU A 161 -10.08 -1.11 -6.26
C GLU A 161 -9.15 -0.21 -5.46
N ILE A 162 -9.09 -0.42 -4.14
CA ILE A 162 -8.23 0.34 -3.23
C ILE A 162 -7.14 -0.59 -2.73
N ASP A 163 -5.89 -0.29 -3.08
CA ASP A 163 -4.71 -1.02 -2.64
C ASP A 163 -4.22 -0.45 -1.32
N ALA A 164 -4.09 -1.29 -0.30
CA ALA A 164 -3.43 -0.94 0.95
C ALA A 164 -2.06 -1.60 1.03
N THR A 165 -1.05 -0.86 1.48
CA THR A 165 0.28 -1.36 1.84
C THR A 165 0.67 -0.83 3.20
N ILE A 166 1.15 -1.71 4.06
CA ILE A 166 1.57 -1.39 5.42
C ILE A 166 2.97 -1.95 5.65
N GLU A 167 3.88 -1.13 6.17
CA GLU A 167 5.26 -1.48 6.50
C GLU A 167 5.57 -1.19 7.98
N TRP A 168 6.19 -2.14 8.66
CA TRP A 168 6.58 -2.02 10.07
C TRP A 168 7.72 -2.99 10.38
N ASP A 169 8.68 -2.61 11.22
CA ASP A 169 9.77 -3.49 11.67
C ASP A 169 10.48 -4.28 10.55
N GLY A 170 10.57 -3.71 9.35
CA GLY A 170 11.13 -4.35 8.15
C GLY A 170 10.24 -5.43 7.49
N ARG A 171 8.99 -5.56 7.93
CA ARG A 171 7.93 -6.37 7.33
C ARG A 171 7.03 -5.48 6.45
N SER A 172 6.34 -6.09 5.49
CA SER A 172 5.41 -5.42 4.59
C SER A 172 4.25 -6.36 4.25
N GLU A 173 3.03 -5.83 4.29
CA GLU A 173 1.81 -6.52 3.85
C GLU A 173 1.05 -5.61 2.88
N SER A 174 0.57 -6.19 1.77
CA SER A 174 -0.28 -5.50 0.81
C SER A 174 -1.54 -6.31 0.55
N PHE A 175 -2.69 -5.66 0.52
CA PHE A 175 -3.99 -6.28 0.31
C PHE A 175 -5.00 -5.28 -0.27
N LEU A 176 -6.02 -5.80 -0.94
CA LEU A 176 -7.09 -5.01 -1.51
C LEU A 176 -8.17 -4.73 -0.46
N LEU A 177 -8.70 -3.52 -0.45
CA LEU A 177 -9.94 -3.21 0.22
C LEU A 177 -11.09 -3.38 -0.78
N THR A 178 -12.08 -4.17 -0.39
CA THR A 178 -13.27 -4.42 -1.19
C THR A 178 -14.48 -3.82 -0.51
N ARG A 179 -15.45 -3.37 -1.30
CA ARG A 179 -16.71 -2.87 -0.77
C ARG A 179 -17.39 -3.95 0.08
N GLU A 180 -17.89 -3.55 1.24
CA GLU A 180 -18.81 -4.39 2.03
C GLU A 180 -20.21 -4.30 1.41
N GLU A 181 -20.79 -5.44 1.02
CA GLU A 181 -22.14 -5.54 0.42
C GLU A 181 -23.27 -5.44 1.46
#